data_AF-A0A2H4VJA2-F1
#
_entry.id   AF-A0A2H4VJA2-F1
#
_cell.length_a   1.000
_cell.length_b   1.000
_cell.length_c   1.000
_cell.angle_alpha   90.00
_cell.angle_beta   90.00
_cell.angle_gamma   90.00
#
_symmetry.space_group_name_H-M   'P 1'
#
loop_
_entity.id
_entity.type
_entity.pdbx_description
1 polymer ?
#
loop_
_entity_poly.entity_id
_entity_poly.type
_entity_poly.pdbx_seq_one_letter_code
_entity_poly.pdbx_strand_id
1 'polypeptide(L)'
;MENEPQRNAKNIVILCNYNSIKNSETIISYFSDNSSPKEVELSIFNYRRIRIDGGKNYLFNSPGYPDFVSLKQVLSEVDGVIVFVESSIGIFEADLEIIDLIAGENISHVLFANRDNFSEFEMDTHVEGVLIIPTIAREGIGIRDGLKMLLKLIDTYKKENEELENYQTRETNNDLQADEDNVNFVNKIYENEPHKNNTTIEYDNPTPLETDFYRLRFFFHPIELDNVKNSMAKFGFSNLTTIDIKYHDKGDQKMETYRCSTYEMELPPKVEMMMIIKQDEIEYAIQALEVVKTDDVSEKLFITPVEDVIRIRTTERGENAVD
;
A
#
# COMPACT_ATOMS: atom_id res chain seq x y z
N MET A 1 -0.75 -48.60 -18.20
CA MET A 1 -1.34 -47.31 -17.81
C MET A 1 -0.24 -46.59 -17.07
N GLU A 2 0.47 -45.73 -17.78
CA GLU A 2 1.49 -44.87 -17.19
C GLU A 2 0.79 -43.95 -16.18
N ASN A 3 1.31 -43.89 -14.96
CA ASN A 3 0.91 -42.90 -13.98
C ASN A 3 1.29 -41.53 -14.53
N GLU A 4 0.32 -40.77 -15.04
CA GLU A 4 0.51 -39.34 -15.24
C GLU A 4 0.94 -38.75 -13.89
N PRO A 5 2.03 -37.96 -13.83
CA PRO A 5 2.40 -37.28 -12.61
C PRO A 5 1.23 -36.40 -12.21
N GLN A 6 0.69 -36.59 -11.00
CA GLN A 6 -0.25 -35.64 -10.41
C GLN A 6 0.45 -34.27 -10.43
N ARG A 7 0.07 -33.39 -11.37
CA ARG A 7 0.53 -32.02 -11.36
C ARG A 7 0.00 -31.38 -10.10
N ASN A 8 0.88 -31.18 -9.13
CA ASN A 8 0.54 -30.49 -7.90
C ASN A 8 0.02 -29.10 -8.28
N ALA A 9 -1.16 -28.72 -7.77
CA ALA A 9 -1.73 -27.41 -8.06
C ALA A 9 -0.75 -26.33 -7.58
N LYS A 10 -0.59 -25.27 -8.36
CA LYS A 10 0.25 -24.12 -8.02
C LYS A 10 -0.54 -23.24 -7.05
N ASN A 11 0.05 -22.93 -5.91
CA ASN A 11 -0.55 -22.06 -4.91
C ASN A 11 -0.24 -20.61 -5.26
N ILE A 12 -1.27 -19.83 -5.58
CA ILE A 12 -1.13 -18.41 -5.92
C ILE A 12 -1.87 -17.57 -4.90
N VAL A 13 -1.17 -16.59 -4.35
CA VAL A 13 -1.75 -15.62 -3.42
C VAL A 13 -2.02 -14.30 -4.13
N ILE A 14 -3.21 -13.75 -3.95
CA ILE A 14 -3.57 -12.41 -4.38
C ILE A 14 -3.56 -11.49 -3.16
N LEU A 15 -2.74 -10.44 -3.22
CA LEU A 15 -2.64 -9.42 -2.19
C LEU A 15 -3.34 -8.15 -2.66
N CYS A 16 -4.34 -7.72 -1.89
CA CYS A 16 -5.13 -6.52 -2.17
C CYS A 16 -4.89 -5.48 -1.07
N ASN A 17 -4.58 -4.24 -1.42
CA ASN A 17 -4.55 -3.19 -0.40
C ASN A 17 -5.97 -2.95 0.14
N TYR A 18 -6.13 -2.80 1.46
CA TYR A 18 -7.43 -2.52 2.09
C TYR A 18 -8.10 -1.25 1.51
N ASN A 19 -7.30 -0.28 1.08
CA ASN A 19 -7.80 0.95 0.45
C ASN A 19 -8.36 0.73 -0.97
N SER A 20 -8.07 -0.43 -1.58
CA SER A 20 -8.46 -0.81 -2.95
C SER A 20 -9.61 -1.84 -3.01
N ILE A 21 -10.24 -2.19 -1.86
CA ILE A 21 -11.17 -3.33 -1.72
C ILE A 21 -12.46 -3.23 -2.57
N LYS A 22 -12.82 -2.07 -3.13
CA LYS A 22 -14.07 -1.91 -3.90
C LYS A 22 -14.26 -2.96 -5.00
N ASN A 23 -13.18 -3.55 -5.53
CA ASN A 23 -13.20 -4.50 -6.65
C ASN A 23 -12.61 -5.89 -6.29
N SER A 24 -12.20 -6.16 -5.05
CA SER A 24 -11.53 -7.43 -4.72
C SER A 24 -12.45 -8.63 -4.91
N GLU A 25 -13.74 -8.49 -4.56
CA GLU A 25 -14.79 -9.51 -4.77
C GLU A 25 -15.00 -9.86 -6.25
N THR A 26 -14.89 -8.86 -7.13
CA THR A 26 -15.01 -9.04 -8.59
C THR A 26 -13.87 -9.88 -9.15
N ILE A 27 -12.65 -9.72 -8.62
CA ILE A 27 -11.50 -10.55 -9.02
C ILE A 27 -11.77 -12.01 -8.65
N ILE A 28 -12.29 -12.25 -7.43
CA ILE A 28 -12.62 -13.60 -6.95
C ILE A 28 -13.65 -14.26 -7.88
N SER A 29 -14.72 -13.53 -8.23
CA SER A 29 -15.78 -14.07 -9.10
C SER A 29 -15.23 -14.38 -10.49
N TYR A 30 -14.34 -13.55 -11.05
CA TYR A 30 -13.76 -13.83 -12.37
C TYR A 30 -12.88 -15.08 -12.39
N PHE A 31 -12.09 -15.31 -11.35
CA PHE A 31 -11.27 -16.51 -11.25
C PHE A 31 -12.08 -17.76 -10.86
N SER A 32 -13.22 -17.59 -10.17
CA SER A 32 -14.10 -18.69 -9.75
C SER A 32 -15.05 -19.15 -10.88
N ASP A 33 -15.58 -18.21 -11.67
CA ASP A 33 -16.64 -18.48 -12.66
C ASP A 33 -16.09 -18.83 -14.05
N ASN A 34 -14.88 -18.38 -14.39
CA ASN A 34 -14.29 -18.57 -15.71
C ASN A 34 -12.92 -19.25 -15.66
N SER A 35 -12.93 -20.57 -15.45
CA SER A 35 -11.80 -21.45 -15.73
C SER A 35 -10.48 -21.01 -15.09
N SER A 36 -10.39 -21.05 -13.75
CA SER A 36 -9.09 -21.33 -13.16
C SER A 36 -8.56 -22.59 -13.86
N PRO A 37 -7.30 -22.61 -14.34
CA PRO A 37 -6.71 -23.86 -14.78
C PRO A 37 -6.88 -24.84 -13.61
N LYS A 38 -7.27 -26.10 -13.86
CA LYS A 38 -7.44 -27.14 -12.82
C LYS A 38 -6.20 -27.38 -11.93
N GLU A 39 -5.11 -26.66 -12.22
CA GLU A 39 -3.77 -26.73 -11.66
C GLU A 39 -3.41 -25.47 -10.85
N VAL A 40 -4.37 -24.60 -10.48
CA VAL A 40 -4.10 -23.39 -9.66
C VAL A 40 -5.06 -23.29 -8.49
N GLU A 41 -4.52 -23.14 -7.28
CA GLU A 41 -5.26 -22.81 -6.07
C GLU A 41 -5.04 -21.33 -5.73
N LEU A 42 -6.13 -20.59 -5.50
CA LEU A 42 -6.09 -19.14 -5.27
C LEU A 42 -6.51 -18.82 -3.85
N SER A 43 -5.65 -18.09 -3.15
CA SER A 43 -5.95 -17.50 -1.84
C SER A 43 -5.85 -15.99 -1.92
N ILE A 44 -6.69 -15.28 -1.16
CA ILE A 44 -6.79 -13.81 -1.23
C ILE A 44 -6.60 -13.25 0.16
N PHE A 45 -5.72 -12.26 0.27
CA PHE A 45 -5.47 -11.54 1.50
C PHE A 45 -5.52 -10.04 1.23
N ASN A 46 -6.24 -9.34 2.11
CA ASN A 46 -6.14 -7.90 2.19
C ASN A 46 -4.93 -7.55 3.07
N TYR A 47 -4.18 -6.52 2.70
CA TYR A 47 -3.12 -5.99 3.54
C TYR A 47 -3.36 -4.54 3.92
N ARG A 48 -2.86 -4.18 5.09
CA ARG A 48 -2.85 -2.79 5.58
C ARG A 48 -1.57 -2.51 6.34
N ARG A 49 -0.96 -1.36 6.04
CA ARG A 49 0.17 -0.86 6.83
C ARG A 49 -0.33 -0.35 8.18
N ILE A 50 0.36 -0.75 9.24
CA ILE A 50 0.22 -0.24 10.60
C ILE A 50 1.58 0.23 11.12
N ARG A 51 1.58 1.12 12.11
CA ARG A 51 2.82 1.56 12.78
C ARG A 51 2.77 1.08 14.23
N ILE A 52 3.70 0.22 14.61
CA ILE A 52 3.88 -0.26 15.99
C ILE A 52 5.27 0.22 16.43
N ASP A 53 5.34 0.96 17.54
CA ASP A 53 6.60 1.44 18.15
C ASP A 53 7.54 2.18 17.16
N GLY A 54 6.96 2.88 16.18
CA GLY A 54 7.72 3.59 15.14
C GLY A 54 8.17 2.71 13.97
N GLY A 55 8.03 1.38 14.05
CA GLY A 55 8.31 0.45 12.98
C GLY A 55 7.15 0.31 11.97
N LYS A 56 7.47 0.17 10.69
CA LYS A 56 6.50 -0.18 9.64
C LYS A 56 6.14 -1.65 9.76
N ASN A 57 4.86 -1.95 9.97
CA ASN A 57 4.34 -3.31 10.11
C ASN A 57 3.15 -3.50 9.16
N TYR A 58 2.90 -4.75 8.78
CA TYR A 58 1.85 -5.11 7.83
C TYR A 58 0.95 -6.17 8.43
N LEU A 59 -0.36 -5.90 8.40
CA LEU A 59 -1.38 -6.89 8.77
C LEU A 59 -2.04 -7.42 7.52
N PHE A 60 -2.27 -8.74 7.50
CA PHE A 60 -2.92 -9.43 6.40
C PHE A 60 -4.13 -10.19 6.93
N ASN A 61 -5.23 -10.20 6.19
CA ASN A 61 -6.40 -11.00 6.54
C ASN A 61 -7.15 -11.46 5.30
N SER A 62 -7.77 -12.65 5.35
CA SER A 62 -8.67 -13.08 4.28
C SER A 62 -9.93 -12.22 4.25
N PRO A 63 -10.47 -11.87 3.06
CA PRO A 63 -11.73 -11.14 2.95
C PRO A 63 -12.84 -11.81 3.77
N GLY A 64 -13.53 -11.03 4.61
CA GLY A 64 -14.61 -11.53 5.46
C GLY A 64 -14.18 -12.19 6.78
N TYR A 65 -12.88 -12.34 7.03
CA TYR A 65 -12.36 -12.88 8.30
C TYR A 65 -11.61 -11.79 9.09
N PRO A 66 -11.88 -11.64 10.39
CA PRO A 66 -11.29 -10.58 11.22
C PRO A 66 -9.86 -10.90 11.68
N ASP A 67 -9.44 -12.18 11.60
CA ASP A 67 -8.16 -12.62 12.12
C ASP A 67 -7.01 -12.20 11.20
N PHE A 68 -5.96 -11.65 11.81
CA PHE A 68 -4.77 -11.23 11.10
C PHE A 68 -3.69 -12.30 11.12
N VAL A 69 -2.98 -12.40 10.00
CA VAL A 69 -1.81 -13.27 9.80
C VAL A 69 -0.62 -12.42 9.37
N SER A 70 0.59 -12.94 9.63
CA SER A 70 1.85 -12.31 9.21
C SER A 70 2.15 -12.57 7.74
N LEU A 71 2.97 -11.71 7.11
CA LEU A 71 3.42 -11.92 5.72
C LEU A 71 4.08 -13.29 5.54
N LYS A 72 4.89 -13.73 6.50
CA LYS A 72 5.56 -15.05 6.46
C LYS A 72 4.56 -16.20 6.40
N GLN A 73 3.43 -16.09 7.09
CA GLN A 73 2.37 -17.10 7.01
C GLN A 73 1.64 -17.03 5.67
N VAL A 74 1.39 -15.82 5.15
CA VAL A 74 0.73 -15.62 3.85
C VAL A 74 1.57 -16.15 2.70
N LEU A 75 2.89 -15.96 2.74
CA LEU A 75 3.82 -16.39 1.70
C LEU A 75 4.33 -17.84 1.91
N SER A 76 3.87 -18.53 2.95
CA SER A 76 4.26 -19.91 3.22
C SER A 76 3.65 -20.83 2.14
N GLU A 77 4.49 -21.64 1.50
CA GLU A 77 4.07 -22.63 0.49
C GLU A 77 3.36 -22.03 -0.74
N VAL A 78 3.74 -20.80 -1.11
CA VAL A 78 3.23 -20.08 -2.28
C VAL A 78 4.19 -20.23 -3.47
N ASP A 79 3.64 -20.58 -4.63
CA ASP A 79 4.41 -20.63 -5.88
C ASP A 79 4.52 -19.25 -6.54
N GLY A 80 3.52 -18.38 -6.39
CA GLY A 80 3.58 -17.02 -6.89
C GLY A 80 2.56 -16.06 -6.31
N VAL A 81 2.83 -14.77 -6.46
CA VAL A 81 2.01 -13.70 -5.89
C VAL A 81 1.48 -12.76 -6.96
N ILE A 82 0.21 -12.42 -6.88
CA ILE A 82 -0.38 -11.31 -7.62
C ILE A 82 -0.60 -10.18 -6.63
N VAL A 83 0.10 -9.08 -6.80
CA VAL A 83 -0.22 -7.85 -6.09
C VAL A 83 -1.25 -7.11 -6.92
N PHE A 84 -2.46 -6.92 -6.38
CA PHE A 84 -3.53 -6.22 -7.05
C PHE A 84 -3.69 -4.81 -6.49
N VAL A 85 -3.54 -3.81 -7.35
CA VAL A 85 -3.61 -2.40 -6.98
C VAL A 85 -4.63 -1.69 -7.85
N GLU A 86 -5.49 -0.89 -7.24
CA GLU A 86 -6.40 -0.02 -7.97
C GLU A 86 -5.63 1.21 -8.46
N SER A 87 -5.05 1.10 -9.65
CA SER A 87 -4.29 2.20 -10.26
C SER A 87 -5.12 3.46 -10.54
N SER A 88 -6.46 3.36 -10.61
CA SER A 88 -7.34 4.54 -10.70
C SER A 88 -7.22 5.48 -9.49
N ILE A 89 -6.83 4.96 -8.33
CA ILE A 89 -6.59 5.74 -7.10
C ILE A 89 -5.10 5.96 -6.82
N GLY A 90 -4.23 5.50 -7.72
CA GLY A 90 -2.77 5.50 -7.56
C GLY A 90 -2.23 4.29 -6.81
N ILE A 91 -0.92 4.09 -6.90
CA ILE A 91 -0.18 3.07 -6.14
C ILE A 91 0.27 3.71 -4.82
N PHE A 92 -0.09 3.11 -3.69
CA PHE A 92 0.32 3.58 -2.37
C PHE A 92 1.74 3.11 -2.03
N GLU A 93 2.43 3.84 -1.14
CA GLU A 93 3.73 3.41 -0.58
C GLU A 93 3.65 2.00 0.04
N ALA A 94 2.49 1.64 0.60
CA ALA A 94 2.26 0.30 1.14
C ALA A 94 2.31 -0.78 0.07
N ASP A 95 1.88 -0.48 -1.16
CA ASP A 95 1.89 -1.43 -2.26
C ASP A 95 3.33 -1.68 -2.73
N LEU A 96 4.12 -0.61 -2.85
CA LEU A 96 5.55 -0.67 -3.20
C LEU A 96 6.35 -1.46 -2.16
N GLU A 97 6.15 -1.18 -0.87
CA GLU A 97 6.85 -1.90 0.19
C GLU A 97 6.46 -3.39 0.24
N ILE A 98 5.19 -3.73 -0.02
CA ILE A 98 4.77 -5.14 -0.11
C ILE A 98 5.44 -5.82 -1.30
N ILE A 99 5.54 -5.15 -2.44
CA ILE A 99 6.24 -5.64 -3.62
C ILE A 99 7.72 -5.93 -3.29
N ASP A 100 8.41 -4.98 -2.65
CA ASP A 100 9.81 -5.16 -2.24
C ASP A 100 9.99 -6.32 -1.24
N LEU A 101 9.05 -6.46 -0.29
CA LEU A 101 9.07 -7.57 0.67
C LEU A 101 8.89 -8.93 -0.02
N ILE A 102 8.01 -9.03 -1.02
CA ILE A 102 7.81 -10.27 -1.80
C ILE A 102 9.05 -10.58 -2.65
N ALA A 103 9.62 -9.55 -3.29
CA ALA A 103 10.85 -9.69 -4.07
C ALA A 103 12.01 -10.20 -3.20
N GLY A 104 12.11 -9.73 -1.95
CA GLY A 104 13.09 -10.20 -0.98
C GLY A 104 12.97 -11.68 -0.61
N GLU A 105 11.77 -12.26 -0.70
CA GLU A 105 11.53 -13.71 -0.48
C GLU A 105 11.78 -14.55 -1.75
N ASN A 106 12.20 -13.93 -2.85
CA ASN A 106 12.49 -14.57 -4.13
C ASN A 106 11.30 -15.38 -4.71
N ILE A 107 10.08 -14.84 -4.52
CA ILE A 107 8.85 -15.43 -5.02
C ILE A 107 8.48 -14.76 -6.34
N SER A 108 8.13 -15.56 -7.35
CA SER A 108 7.64 -15.04 -8.64
C SER A 108 6.37 -14.22 -8.42
N HIS A 109 6.37 -12.96 -8.86
CA HIS A 109 5.25 -12.07 -8.63
C HIS A 109 4.97 -11.14 -9.81
N VAL A 110 3.72 -10.69 -9.90
CA VAL A 110 3.24 -9.73 -10.92
C VAL A 110 2.35 -8.68 -10.25
N LEU A 111 2.32 -7.48 -10.84
CA LEU A 111 1.49 -6.38 -10.38
C LEU A 111 0.29 -6.21 -11.32
N PHE A 112 -0.92 -6.44 -10.83
CA PHE A 112 -2.14 -6.13 -11.55
C PHE A 112 -2.55 -4.69 -11.25
N ALA A 113 -2.35 -3.81 -12.23
CA ALA A 113 -2.75 -2.41 -12.17
C ALA A 113 -4.17 -2.27 -12.70
N ASN A 114 -5.14 -2.32 -11.78
CA ASN A 114 -6.56 -2.31 -12.13
C ASN A 114 -7.11 -0.91 -12.38
N ARG A 115 -8.00 -0.79 -13.37
CA ARG A 115 -8.70 0.46 -13.71
C ARG A 115 -10.16 0.22 -14.09
N ASP A 116 -10.92 1.31 -14.07
CA ASP A 116 -12.29 1.34 -14.59
C ASP A 116 -12.36 1.55 -16.12
N ASN A 117 -11.34 2.18 -16.74
CA ASN A 117 -11.24 2.37 -18.20
C ASN A 117 -9.78 2.64 -18.66
N PHE A 118 -9.51 2.50 -19.96
CA PHE A 118 -8.17 2.70 -20.57
C PHE A 118 -7.90 4.11 -21.13
N SER A 119 -8.83 5.06 -20.94
CA SER A 119 -8.83 6.35 -21.65
C SER A 119 -7.65 7.27 -21.31
N GLU A 120 -7.00 7.06 -20.16
CA GLU A 120 -5.95 7.91 -19.62
C GLU A 120 -4.79 7.06 -19.07
N PHE A 121 -4.08 6.31 -19.93
CA PHE A 121 -2.89 5.57 -19.51
C PHE A 121 -1.66 6.49 -19.45
N GLU A 122 -1.62 7.37 -18.45
CA GLU A 122 -0.37 7.92 -17.93
C GLU A 122 -0.10 7.22 -16.61
N MET A 123 0.73 6.19 -16.63
CA MET A 123 1.29 5.64 -15.41
C MET A 123 2.78 5.86 -15.46
N ASP A 124 3.27 6.71 -14.55
CA ASP A 124 4.66 6.76 -14.16
C ASP A 124 4.92 5.57 -13.22
N THR A 125 4.83 4.35 -13.75
CA THR A 125 5.04 3.12 -12.96
C THR A 125 6.29 2.41 -13.41
N HIS A 126 7.43 3.07 -13.26
CA HIS A 126 8.66 2.33 -13.08
C HIS A 126 8.69 1.76 -11.66
N VAL A 127 7.99 0.64 -11.45
CA VAL A 127 8.33 -0.28 -10.36
C VAL A 127 9.43 -1.17 -10.91
N GLU A 128 10.66 -0.88 -10.53
CA GLU A 128 11.84 -1.56 -11.07
C GLU A 128 11.75 -3.07 -10.78
N GLY A 129 11.96 -3.90 -11.80
CA GLY A 129 12.02 -5.36 -11.64
C GLY A 129 10.68 -6.11 -11.54
N VAL A 130 9.52 -5.43 -11.64
CA VAL A 130 8.21 -6.09 -11.54
C VAL A 130 7.38 -5.99 -12.82
N LEU A 131 6.82 -7.12 -13.23
CA LEU A 131 5.95 -7.18 -14.40
C LEU A 131 4.57 -6.58 -14.09
N ILE A 132 4.25 -5.46 -14.74
CA ILE A 132 2.97 -4.77 -14.59
C ILE A 132 1.97 -5.23 -15.66
N ILE A 133 0.77 -5.62 -15.20
CA ILE A 133 -0.35 -6.09 -16.02
C ILE A 133 -1.51 -5.09 -15.91
N PRO A 134 -1.76 -4.28 -16.95
CA PRO A 134 -2.95 -3.44 -17.02
C PRO A 134 -4.21 -4.31 -16.99
N THR A 135 -5.12 -4.01 -16.06
CA THR A 135 -6.30 -4.84 -15.80
C THR A 135 -7.57 -3.99 -15.77
N ILE A 136 -8.67 -4.50 -16.33
CA ILE A 136 -10.03 -4.01 -16.05
C ILE A 136 -10.80 -5.17 -15.46
N ALA A 137 -10.81 -5.25 -14.12
CA ALA A 137 -11.29 -6.42 -13.41
C ALA A 137 -12.78 -6.68 -13.67
N ARG A 138 -13.58 -5.63 -13.84
CA ARG A 138 -15.02 -5.74 -14.15
C ARG A 138 -15.32 -6.37 -15.50
N GLU A 139 -14.38 -6.32 -16.44
CA GLU A 139 -14.51 -6.88 -17.79
C GLU A 139 -13.62 -8.12 -17.99
N GLY A 140 -12.86 -8.52 -16.96
CA GLY A 140 -11.92 -9.64 -17.03
C GLY A 140 -10.68 -9.38 -17.90
N ILE A 141 -10.48 -8.15 -18.38
CA ILE A 141 -9.35 -7.79 -19.26
C ILE A 141 -8.05 -7.80 -18.46
N GLY A 142 -6.99 -8.39 -19.02
CA GLY A 142 -5.67 -8.47 -18.40
C GLY A 142 -5.51 -9.60 -17.37
N ILE A 143 -6.61 -10.01 -16.72
CA ILE A 143 -6.60 -11.04 -15.67
C ILE A 143 -6.01 -12.37 -16.15
N ARG A 144 -6.56 -12.93 -17.24
CA ARG A 144 -6.17 -14.27 -17.72
C ARG A 144 -4.76 -14.31 -18.27
N ASP A 145 -4.37 -13.28 -19.01
CA ASP A 145 -3.04 -13.21 -19.60
C ASP A 145 -1.97 -12.88 -18.55
N GLY A 146 -2.28 -12.03 -17.58
CA GLY A 146 -1.44 -11.80 -16.40
C GLY A 146 -1.19 -13.07 -15.61
N LEU A 147 -2.22 -13.89 -15.37
CA LEU A 147 -2.07 -15.18 -14.69
C LEU A 147 -1.16 -16.13 -15.49
N LYS A 148 -1.32 -16.22 -16.81
CA LYS A 148 -0.44 -17.03 -17.66
C LYS A 148 1.01 -16.55 -17.60
N MET A 149 1.23 -15.24 -17.58
CA MET A 149 2.57 -14.66 -17.46
C MET A 149 3.20 -15.02 -16.12
N LEU A 150 2.45 -14.91 -15.01
CA LEU A 150 2.92 -15.36 -13.69
C LEU A 150 3.28 -16.85 -13.69
N LEU A 151 2.41 -17.72 -14.22
CA LEU A 151 2.69 -19.16 -14.32
C LEU A 151 3.97 -19.43 -15.12
N LYS A 152 4.19 -18.69 -16.21
CA LYS A 152 5.44 -18.80 -16.99
C LYS A 152 6.66 -18.35 -16.19
N LEU A 153 6.55 -17.29 -15.38
CA LEU A 153 7.64 -16.85 -14.49
C LEU A 153 7.96 -17.95 -13.46
N ILE A 154 6.95 -18.53 -12.83
CA ILE A 154 7.10 -19.63 -11.86
C ILE A 154 7.82 -20.82 -12.52
N ASP A 155 7.37 -21.24 -13.70
CA ASP A 155 7.96 -22.40 -14.38
C ASP A 155 9.38 -22.12 -14.89
N THR A 156 9.69 -20.86 -15.24
CA THR A 156 11.05 -20.46 -15.64
C THR A 156 11.98 -20.48 -14.43
N TYR A 157 11.54 -19.90 -13.32
CA TYR A 157 12.28 -19.87 -12.06
C TYR A 157 12.55 -21.27 -11.50
N LYS A 158 11.58 -22.19 -11.57
CA LYS A 158 11.78 -23.60 -11.18
C LYS A 158 12.82 -24.30 -12.07
N LYS A 159 12.79 -24.09 -13.39
CA LYS A 159 13.76 -24.69 -14.31
C LYS A 159 15.18 -24.19 -14.06
N GLU A 160 15.35 -22.89 -13.85
CA GLU A 160 16.66 -22.29 -13.57
C GLU A 160 17.25 -22.85 -12.25
N ASN A 161 16.42 -22.98 -11.21
CA ASN A 161 16.85 -23.58 -9.94
C ASN A 161 17.14 -25.08 -10.05
N GLU A 162 16.32 -25.85 -10.77
CA GLU A 162 16.57 -27.27 -11.04
C GLU A 162 17.86 -27.47 -11.86
N GLU A 163 18.16 -26.59 -12.81
CA GLU A 163 19.42 -26.62 -13.59
C GLU A 163 20.64 -26.29 -12.71
N LEU A 164 20.52 -25.31 -11.82
CA LEU A 164 21.56 -24.95 -10.84
C LEU A 164 21.83 -26.09 -9.84
N GLU A 165 20.78 -26.72 -9.30
CA GLU A 165 20.90 -27.88 -8.40
C GLU A 165 21.50 -29.08 -9.13
N ASN A 166 21.08 -29.35 -10.37
CA ASN A 166 21.65 -30.43 -11.18
C ASN A 166 23.12 -30.19 -11.53
N TYR A 167 23.54 -28.93 -11.68
CA TYR A 167 24.94 -28.57 -11.88
C TYR A 167 25.77 -28.84 -10.61
N GLN A 168 25.27 -28.42 -9.44
CA GLN A 168 25.92 -28.66 -8.14
C GLN A 168 25.99 -30.16 -7.76
N THR A 169 24.96 -30.92 -8.13
CA THR A 169 24.89 -32.38 -7.89
C THR A 169 25.81 -33.17 -8.83
N ARG A 170 26.14 -32.61 -10.01
CA ARG A 170 27.10 -33.20 -10.96
C ARG A 170 28.56 -32.98 -10.55
N GLU A 171 28.88 -31.86 -9.90
CA GLU A 171 30.23 -31.62 -9.36
C GLU A 171 30.50 -32.43 -8.07
N THR A 172 29.49 -32.64 -7.22
CA THR A 172 29.65 -33.45 -5.99
C THR A 172 29.81 -34.96 -6.23
N ASN A 173 29.43 -35.47 -7.40
CA ASN A 173 29.56 -36.90 -7.74
C ASN A 173 30.83 -37.26 -8.53
N ASN A 174 31.61 -36.28 -9.00
CA ASN A 174 32.77 -36.54 -9.86
C ASN A 174 34.15 -36.34 -9.21
N ASP A 175 34.26 -35.73 -8.04
CA ASP A 175 35.58 -35.47 -7.43
C ASP A 175 35.74 -36.10 -6.04
N LEU A 176 35.84 -37.43 -6.00
CA LEU A 176 36.76 -38.10 -5.09
C LEU A 176 38.11 -38.21 -5.79
N GLN A 177 38.88 -37.11 -5.74
CA GLN A 177 40.36 -36.98 -5.81
C GLN A 177 40.76 -35.70 -6.56
N ALA A 178 41.01 -34.62 -5.82
CA ALA A 178 42.33 -33.98 -5.72
C ALA A 178 42.24 -32.52 -5.24
N ASP A 179 42.94 -32.26 -4.14
CA ASP A 179 43.68 -31.03 -3.80
C ASP A 179 42.92 -29.69 -3.63
N GLU A 180 42.41 -29.53 -2.41
CA GLU A 180 42.70 -28.47 -1.40
C GLU A 180 42.93 -26.98 -1.75
N ASP A 181 42.81 -26.50 -2.99
CA ASP A 181 43.21 -25.10 -3.31
C ASP A 181 42.12 -24.14 -3.84
N ASN A 182 40.82 -24.46 -3.72
CA ASN A 182 39.74 -23.55 -4.20
C ASN A 182 38.79 -22.99 -3.12
N VAL A 183 39.11 -23.15 -1.83
CA VAL A 183 38.36 -22.52 -0.72
C VAL A 183 38.66 -21.01 -0.57
N ASN A 184 39.53 -20.43 -1.41
CA ASN A 184 40.08 -19.07 -1.21
C ASN A 184 39.66 -18.00 -2.24
N PHE A 185 38.68 -18.22 -3.11
CA PHE A 185 38.17 -17.15 -3.99
C PHE A 185 36.85 -16.52 -3.52
N VAL A 186 35.97 -17.30 -2.88
CA VAL A 186 34.66 -16.80 -2.41
C VAL A 186 34.75 -16.13 -1.02
N ASN A 187 35.71 -16.54 -0.19
CA ASN A 187 35.96 -15.94 1.13
C ASN A 187 36.73 -14.60 1.08
N LYS A 188 36.91 -14.00 -0.10
CA LYS A 188 37.60 -12.70 -0.24
C LYS A 188 36.64 -11.50 -0.40
N ILE A 189 35.32 -11.73 -0.40
CA ILE A 189 34.33 -10.64 -0.51
C ILE A 189 33.69 -10.32 0.85
N TYR A 190 33.74 -11.23 1.83
CA TYR A 190 33.15 -11.02 3.15
C TYR A 190 34.13 -11.40 4.26
N GLU A 191 35.20 -10.63 4.43
CA GLU A 191 35.86 -10.42 5.74
C GLU A 191 36.99 -9.38 5.60
N ASN A 192 36.71 -8.16 6.04
CA ASN A 192 37.60 -7.09 6.53
C ASN A 192 36.69 -5.87 6.72
N GLU A 193 36.06 -5.66 7.88
CA GLU A 193 36.61 -4.93 9.05
C GLU A 193 35.59 -3.82 9.42
N PRO A 194 35.58 -3.26 10.65
CA PRO A 194 34.73 -3.71 11.74
C PRO A 194 33.63 -2.69 12.09
N HIS A 195 32.63 -3.14 12.84
CA HIS A 195 31.81 -2.23 13.64
C HIS A 195 32.69 -1.43 14.60
N LYS A 196 32.87 -0.13 14.31
CA LYS A 196 32.78 1.00 15.24
C LYS A 196 33.08 2.31 14.50
N ASN A 197 32.06 3.15 14.37
CA ASN A 197 32.12 4.52 14.83
C ASN A 197 30.69 5.04 14.97
N ASN A 198 30.37 5.51 16.18
CA ASN A 198 29.23 6.37 16.44
C ASN A 198 29.34 7.59 15.53
N THR A 199 28.69 7.53 14.38
CA THR A 199 28.42 8.70 13.57
C THR A 199 26.99 9.04 13.89
N THR A 200 26.78 10.16 14.58
CA THR A 200 25.49 10.82 14.60
C THR A 200 25.00 10.85 13.16
N ILE A 201 23.97 10.05 12.84
CA ILE A 201 23.27 10.18 11.58
C ILE A 201 22.55 11.51 11.73
N GLU A 202 23.15 12.58 11.19
CA GLU A 202 22.38 13.77 10.86
C GLU A 202 21.29 13.28 9.92
N TYR A 203 20.04 13.34 10.38
CA TYR A 203 18.92 13.36 9.47
C TYR A 203 19.21 14.54 8.55
N ASP A 204 19.53 14.28 7.29
CA ASP A 204 19.24 15.24 6.24
C ASP A 204 17.74 15.49 6.40
N ASN A 205 17.40 16.57 7.12
CA ASN A 205 16.06 17.12 7.07
C ASN A 205 15.83 17.35 5.58
N PRO A 206 14.93 16.60 4.92
CA PRO A 206 14.66 16.86 3.52
C PRO A 206 14.36 18.34 3.42
N THR A 207 15.14 19.07 2.62
CA THR A 207 14.92 20.49 2.38
C THR A 207 13.44 20.63 2.10
N PRO A 208 12.70 21.46 2.88
CA PRO A 208 11.25 21.57 2.70
C PRO A 208 11.00 21.81 1.22
N LEU A 209 10.14 20.98 0.61
CA LEU A 209 9.74 21.18 -0.78
C LEU A 209 9.30 22.64 -0.90
N GLU A 210 10.03 23.45 -1.65
CA GLU A 210 9.72 24.86 -1.82
C GLU A 210 8.47 24.91 -2.70
N THR A 211 7.31 25.02 -2.07
CA THR A 211 6.02 25.07 -2.74
C THR A 211 5.21 26.23 -2.22
N ASP A 212 4.48 26.87 -3.14
CA ASP A 212 3.55 27.95 -2.84
C ASP A 212 2.23 27.42 -2.26
N PHE A 213 1.98 26.10 -2.28
CA PHE A 213 0.69 25.51 -1.92
C PHE A 213 0.79 24.46 -0.81
N TYR A 214 -0.20 24.47 0.07
CA TYR A 214 -0.29 23.58 1.21
C TYR A 214 -1.68 22.99 1.34
N ARG A 215 -1.75 21.70 1.63
CA ARG A 215 -2.96 21.02 2.06
C ARG A 215 -3.08 21.12 3.57
N LEU A 216 -4.16 21.73 4.03
CA LEU A 216 -4.60 21.72 5.41
C LEU A 216 -5.52 20.54 5.67
N ARG A 217 -5.30 19.85 6.79
CA ARG A 217 -6.23 18.87 7.35
C ARG A 217 -6.50 19.19 8.81
N PHE A 218 -7.76 19.42 9.15
CA PHE A 218 -8.16 19.77 10.51
C PHE A 218 -9.27 18.84 10.99
N PHE A 219 -9.14 18.33 12.21
CA PHE A 219 -10.09 17.39 12.79
C PHE A 219 -10.81 18.05 13.93
N PHE A 220 -12.14 17.95 13.98
CA PHE A 220 -12.94 18.58 15.02
C PHE A 220 -14.25 17.83 15.28
N HIS A 221 -14.85 18.08 16.44
CA HIS A 221 -16.14 17.49 16.80
C HIS A 221 -17.25 17.93 15.83
N PRO A 222 -18.17 17.04 15.37
CA PRO A 222 -19.16 17.39 14.35
C PRO A 222 -20.05 18.60 14.70
N ILE A 223 -20.26 18.87 16.00
CA ILE A 223 -21.05 20.02 16.47
C ILE A 223 -20.44 21.37 16.07
N GLU A 224 -19.13 21.43 15.85
CA GLU A 224 -18.42 22.67 15.52
C GLU A 224 -18.45 22.99 14.02
N LEU A 225 -19.01 22.11 13.18
CA LEU A 225 -18.99 22.25 11.73
C LEU A 225 -19.56 23.59 11.25
N ASP A 226 -20.68 24.02 11.81
CA ASP A 226 -21.29 25.30 11.41
C ASP A 226 -20.46 26.51 11.90
N ASN A 227 -19.87 26.43 13.09
CA ASN A 227 -18.97 27.47 13.60
C ASN A 227 -17.73 27.62 12.72
N VAL A 228 -17.13 26.49 12.36
CA VAL A 228 -15.97 26.41 11.47
C VAL A 228 -16.31 26.98 10.09
N LYS A 229 -17.39 26.53 9.45
CA LYS A 229 -17.82 27.05 8.13
C LYS A 229 -18.03 28.56 8.15
N ASN A 230 -18.72 29.07 9.17
CA ASN A 230 -18.99 30.49 9.30
C ASN A 230 -17.73 31.30 9.59
N SER A 231 -16.79 30.76 10.35
CA SER A 231 -15.51 31.42 10.64
C SER A 231 -14.64 31.47 9.38
N MET A 232 -14.40 30.34 8.74
CA MET A 232 -13.62 30.23 7.50
C MET A 232 -14.14 31.18 6.41
N ALA A 233 -15.47 31.26 6.23
CA ALA A 233 -16.07 32.18 5.27
C ALA A 233 -15.81 33.66 5.60
N LYS A 234 -15.74 34.06 6.88
CA LYS A 234 -15.39 35.44 7.28
C LYS A 234 -13.95 35.80 6.96
N PHE A 235 -13.05 34.82 6.95
CA PHE A 235 -11.64 34.96 6.58
C PHE A 235 -11.40 34.81 5.07
N GLY A 236 -12.45 34.64 4.26
CA GLY A 236 -12.37 34.56 2.80
C GLY A 236 -12.33 33.15 2.23
N PHE A 237 -12.34 32.12 3.07
CA PHE A 237 -12.32 30.72 2.64
C PHE A 237 -13.75 30.20 2.44
N SER A 238 -14.28 30.34 1.22
CA SER A 238 -15.66 29.96 0.90
C SER A 238 -15.87 28.49 0.56
N ASN A 239 -14.81 27.80 0.11
CA ASN A 239 -14.88 26.41 -0.31
C ASN A 239 -14.16 25.50 0.69
N LEU A 240 -14.90 24.53 1.24
CA LEU A 240 -14.39 23.59 2.23
C LEU A 240 -14.81 22.18 1.83
N THR A 241 -13.88 21.24 1.88
CA THR A 241 -14.20 19.81 1.75
C THR A 241 -14.21 19.18 3.13
N THR A 242 -15.22 18.38 3.43
CA THR A 242 -15.33 17.67 4.72
C THR A 242 -15.56 16.19 4.53
N ILE A 243 -15.02 15.37 5.43
CA ILE A 243 -15.18 13.93 5.48
C ILE A 243 -15.61 13.55 6.90
N ASP A 244 -16.68 12.75 7.02
CA ASP A 244 -17.06 12.15 8.29
C ASP A 244 -16.17 10.95 8.59
N ILE A 245 -15.56 10.95 9.77
CA ILE A 245 -14.68 9.88 10.23
C ILE A 245 -15.11 9.36 11.59
N LYS A 246 -14.60 8.19 11.95
CA LYS A 246 -14.69 7.64 13.30
C LYS A 246 -13.27 7.52 13.85
N TYR A 247 -13.06 7.84 15.11
CA TYR A 247 -11.74 7.78 15.72
C TYR A 247 -11.76 6.95 17.00
N HIS A 248 -10.63 6.36 17.34
CA HIS A 248 -10.39 5.71 18.62
C HIS A 248 -9.36 6.55 19.37
N ASP A 249 -9.68 6.99 20.58
CA ASP A 249 -8.72 7.63 21.48
C ASP A 249 -8.37 6.65 22.60
N LYS A 250 -7.11 6.62 23.02
CA LYS A 250 -6.62 5.73 24.09
C LYS A 250 -7.07 6.16 25.50
N GLY A 251 -7.82 7.26 25.62
CA GLY A 251 -8.39 7.76 26.88
C GLY A 251 -9.70 7.08 27.25
N ASP A 252 -9.98 6.96 28.55
CA ASP A 252 -11.10 6.23 29.15
C ASP A 252 -12.43 6.39 28.39
N GLN A 253 -13.12 5.26 28.19
CA GLN A 253 -14.39 5.10 27.49
C GLN A 253 -15.38 6.24 27.82
N LYS A 254 -15.57 7.18 26.88
CA LYS A 254 -16.61 8.20 27.00
C LYS A 254 -17.97 7.56 26.68
N MET A 255 -18.78 7.31 27.71
CA MET A 255 -20.18 6.94 27.56
C MET A 255 -20.99 8.16 27.09
N GLU A 256 -21.50 8.15 25.87
CA GLU A 256 -22.47 9.15 25.42
C GLU A 256 -23.91 8.67 25.64
N THR A 257 -24.74 9.49 26.28
CA THR A 257 -26.14 9.16 26.54
C THR A 257 -26.99 9.65 25.37
N TYR A 258 -27.48 8.73 24.51
CA TYR A 258 -28.50 9.05 23.52
C TYR A 258 -29.86 8.53 23.97
N ARG A 259 -30.80 9.46 24.24
CA ARG A 259 -32.22 9.16 24.55
C ARG A 259 -32.45 8.04 25.60
N CYS A 260 -31.81 8.16 26.76
CA CYS A 260 -31.98 7.24 27.90
C CYS A 260 -31.57 5.78 27.62
N SER A 261 -30.70 5.53 26.63
CA SER A 261 -30.03 4.24 26.44
C SER A 261 -28.52 4.49 26.33
N THR A 262 -27.76 3.90 27.25
CA THR A 262 -26.30 3.92 27.22
C THR A 262 -25.85 2.88 26.20
N TYR A 263 -25.19 3.32 25.13
CA TYR A 263 -24.51 2.43 24.19
C TYR A 263 -23.01 2.69 24.29
N GLU A 264 -22.22 1.63 24.41
CA GLU A 264 -20.78 1.72 24.18
C GLU A 264 -20.57 2.01 22.68
N MET A 265 -20.22 3.24 22.34
CA MET A 265 -19.68 3.53 21.02
C MET A 265 -18.18 3.26 21.05
N GLU A 266 -17.75 2.18 20.39
CA GLU A 266 -16.32 1.83 20.27
C GLU A 266 -15.49 2.91 19.56
N LEU A 267 -16.14 3.74 18.72
CA LEU A 267 -15.50 4.78 17.92
C LEU A 267 -16.38 6.05 17.84
N PRO A 268 -16.09 7.11 18.59
CA PRO A 268 -16.79 8.39 18.48
C PRO A 268 -16.65 9.03 17.08
N PRO A 269 -17.67 9.78 16.59
CA PRO A 269 -17.61 10.48 15.32
C PRO A 269 -16.74 11.74 15.39
N LYS A 270 -16.07 12.07 14.28
CA LYS A 270 -15.31 13.31 14.10
C LYS A 270 -15.42 13.78 12.65
N VAL A 271 -15.20 15.06 12.39
CA VAL A 271 -15.14 15.61 11.03
C VAL A 271 -13.69 15.93 10.70
N GLU A 272 -13.26 15.54 9.51
CA GLU A 272 -12.04 16.02 8.88
C GLU A 272 -12.39 17.09 7.85
N MET A 273 -11.86 18.31 8.02
CA MET A 273 -11.82 19.34 6.98
C MET A 273 -10.53 19.20 6.19
N MET A 274 -10.62 19.36 4.88
CA MET A 274 -9.49 19.47 3.96
C MET A 274 -9.65 20.69 3.04
N MET A 275 -8.55 21.41 2.82
CA MET A 275 -8.46 22.48 1.82
C MET A 275 -7.03 22.61 1.29
N ILE A 276 -6.89 23.17 0.08
CA ILE A 276 -5.61 23.60 -0.49
C ILE A 276 -5.57 25.13 -0.41
N ILE A 277 -4.48 25.68 0.11
CA ILE A 277 -4.29 27.13 0.27
C ILE A 277 -2.87 27.54 -0.13
N LYS A 278 -2.66 28.84 -0.32
CA LYS A 278 -1.32 29.39 -0.51
C LYS A 278 -0.55 29.46 0.81
N GLN A 279 0.78 29.50 0.72
CA GLN A 279 1.66 29.60 1.89
C GLN A 279 1.35 30.82 2.77
N ASP A 280 1.08 31.97 2.15
CA ASP A 280 0.78 33.24 2.82
C ASP A 280 -0.61 33.26 3.48
N GLU A 281 -1.49 32.32 3.13
CA GLU A 281 -2.84 32.19 3.68
C GLU A 281 -2.90 31.29 4.94
N ILE A 282 -1.83 30.55 5.25
CA ILE A 282 -1.80 29.56 6.35
C ILE A 282 -2.17 30.21 7.69
N GLU A 283 -1.56 31.35 8.02
CA GLU A 283 -1.80 32.03 9.29
C GLU A 283 -3.25 32.53 9.42
N TYR A 284 -3.87 32.95 8.30
CA TYR A 284 -5.27 33.35 8.28
C TYR A 284 -6.20 32.15 8.49
N ALA A 285 -5.88 30.99 7.91
CA ALA A 285 -6.62 29.75 8.13
C ALA A 285 -6.50 29.26 9.59
N ILE A 286 -5.31 29.37 10.19
CA ILE A 286 -5.11 29.07 11.62
C ILE A 286 -6.00 29.95 12.49
N GLN A 287 -6.00 31.26 12.27
CA GLN A 287 -6.86 32.20 13.00
C GLN A 287 -8.35 31.88 12.84
N ALA A 288 -8.78 31.51 11.63
CA ALA A 288 -10.17 31.14 11.38
C ALA A 288 -10.60 29.88 12.15
N LEU A 289 -9.67 28.94 12.38
CA LEU A 289 -9.94 27.68 13.08
C LEU A 289 -9.89 27.81 14.62
N GLU A 290 -9.44 28.94 15.18
CA GLU A 290 -9.43 29.18 16.63
C GLU A 290 -10.81 29.08 17.28
N VAL A 291 -11.89 29.17 16.50
CA VAL A 291 -13.27 28.99 16.98
C VAL A 291 -13.54 27.62 17.59
N VAL A 292 -12.72 26.62 17.27
CA VAL A 292 -12.79 25.24 17.80
C VAL A 292 -11.93 25.06 19.05
N LYS A 293 -11.15 26.06 19.44
CA LYS A 293 -10.26 25.98 20.60
C LYS A 293 -11.07 25.76 21.87
N THR A 294 -10.71 24.70 22.60
CA THR A 294 -11.24 24.40 23.94
C THR A 294 -10.09 24.21 24.91
N ASP A 295 -10.34 24.44 26.21
CA ASP A 295 -9.32 24.27 27.25
C ASP A 295 -9.02 22.79 27.54
N ASP A 296 -9.95 21.89 27.17
CA ASP A 296 -9.93 20.47 27.55
C ASP A 296 -9.44 19.52 26.44
N VAL A 297 -9.47 19.95 25.17
CA VAL A 297 -9.14 19.09 24.02
C VAL A 297 -8.20 19.80 23.04
N SER A 298 -7.04 19.20 22.80
CA SER A 298 -6.07 19.70 21.82
C SER A 298 -6.39 19.18 20.42
N GLU A 299 -7.07 20.00 19.60
CA GLU A 299 -7.22 19.71 18.17
C GLU A 299 -5.91 19.96 17.40
N LYS A 300 -5.71 19.21 16.32
CA LYS A 300 -4.47 19.25 15.53
C LYS A 300 -4.78 19.65 14.10
N LEU A 301 -4.09 20.69 13.63
CA LEU A 301 -4.01 21.08 12.23
C LEU A 301 -2.75 20.43 11.61
N PHE A 302 -2.94 19.72 10.52
CA PHE A 302 -1.84 19.16 9.72
C PHE A 302 -1.68 19.99 8.46
N ILE A 303 -0.43 20.37 8.19
CA ILE A 303 -0.05 21.17 7.03
C ILE A 303 0.92 20.31 6.21
N THR A 304 0.57 20.03 4.96
CA THR A 304 1.42 19.22 4.07
C THR A 304 1.66 19.97 2.76
N PRO A 305 2.90 20.03 2.24
CA PRO A 305 3.18 20.70 0.96
C PRO A 305 2.44 20.01 -0.19
N VAL A 306 2.03 20.78 -1.18
CA VAL A 306 1.39 20.31 -2.42
C VAL A 306 2.20 20.82 -3.60
N GLU A 307 2.64 19.94 -4.49
CA GLU A 307 3.54 20.32 -5.58
C GLU A 307 2.84 21.15 -6.67
N ASP A 308 1.61 20.79 -7.06
CA ASP A 308 0.85 21.51 -8.08
C ASP A 308 -0.65 21.39 -7.81
N VAL A 309 -1.41 22.39 -8.28
CA VAL A 309 -2.87 22.43 -8.19
C VAL A 309 -3.39 22.67 -9.60
N ILE A 310 -4.26 21.79 -10.09
CA ILE A 310 -4.80 21.87 -11.46
C ILE A 310 -6.32 21.86 -11.41
N ARG A 311 -6.95 22.91 -11.96
CA ARG A 311 -8.41 22.96 -12.09
C ARG A 311 -8.82 22.28 -13.39
N ILE A 312 -9.38 21.07 -13.30
CA ILE A 312 -9.74 20.25 -14.48
C ILE A 312 -10.66 20.98 -15.47
N ARG A 313 -11.63 21.77 -14.98
CA ARG A 313 -12.60 22.46 -15.84
C ARG A 313 -11.97 23.52 -16.76
N THR A 314 -10.94 24.22 -16.29
CA THR A 314 -10.30 25.35 -17.01
C THR A 314 -8.87 25.05 -17.42
N THR A 315 -8.30 23.94 -16.97
CA THR A 315 -6.88 23.57 -17.09
C THR A 315 -5.90 24.59 -16.48
N GLU A 316 -6.41 25.53 -15.67
CA GLU A 316 -5.60 26.46 -14.90
C GLU A 316 -4.74 25.69 -13.90
N ARG A 317 -3.51 26.17 -13.68
CA ARG A 317 -2.55 25.59 -12.74
C ARG A 317 -2.13 26.59 -11.67
N GLY A 318 -1.58 26.08 -10.57
CA GLY A 318 -1.06 26.87 -9.46
C GLY A 318 -2.10 27.81 -8.87
N GLU A 319 -1.77 29.09 -8.72
CA GLU A 319 -2.62 30.05 -8.03
C GLU A 319 -4.01 30.22 -8.66
N ASN A 320 -4.12 30.12 -9.98
CA ASN A 320 -5.40 30.26 -10.69
C ASN A 320 -6.32 29.04 -10.47
N ALA A 321 -5.76 27.94 -9.97
CA ALA A 321 -6.49 26.71 -9.68
C ALA A 321 -6.96 26.58 -8.22
N VAL A 322 -6.48 27.44 -7.33
CA VAL A 322 -6.87 27.51 -5.91
C VAL A 322 -8.02 28.52 -5.77
N ASP A 323 -9.03 28.20 -4.95
CA ASP A 323 -10.28 28.97 -4.78
C ASP A 323 -10.35 29.74 -3.45
#